data_AF-A0A7S4TBH3-F1
#
_entry.id   AF-A0A7S4TBH3-F1
#
_cell.length_a   1.000
_cell.length_b   1.000
_cell.length_c   1.000
_cell.angle_alpha   90.00
_cell.angle_beta   90.00
_cell.angle_gamma   90.00
#
_symmetry.space_group_name_H-M   'P 1'
#
loop_
_entity.id
_entity.type
_entity.pdbx_description
1 polymer ?
#
loop_
_entity_poly.entity_id
_entity_poly.type
_entity_poly.pdbx_seq_one_letter_code
_entity_poly.pdbx_strand_id
1 'polypeptide(L)'
;SSHLGSSHFGSSTSASSPPFHSRPTCPRARAVGPAMATSAHASLSDGLLQQGIQPRYVQVLMELSCGLEDYLLEIEPEDLRGLEDAEGRSITGPVARGLVKKLRRLPSAHSAAAPAFARTGPTVSSAAVSSSSSTVEPRGARKAAGPLQLPPLGAPAQRRASAAGLAARAALVAARAALASAYEEAAVCEQLRHMGFSQDRVRRARATPAGRQGTLEAAVEALLALPEEPPAIAGSEAFSGGRQAQPEEEGAGPAGRAPPAAWECQICFAEQEAEGWRCPDGHRYCADCMRRHVDSVPFPCCPTPGCGIELEEEDLLVLGVATERVDAFREARLSNAVDALGSCAGGTASAGPAAGSSSSGAGLEVVVRCPNPGCRNAVVAAAGERRRYRCGCGTEPFCTLCRQAPYHFQAECSEVQPLRERWLEWISGGRDEYHGRVRASADSEAQVRALREALSRHEELEADEQWKAKHCRLCPQCRRPVQKLEGCDSMVCGSDAHGGNDQPGCGHAFSWTAAPAYRARVESRELPRVSGEETRCRGKGAFHAFADCGLCEDGGHGILGPRFRCVHCENFSVCLACEPLLAVLHDPGHVFQILTE
;
A
#
# COMPACT_ATOMS: atom_id res chain seq x y z
N SER A 1 -25.97 52.23 -16.22
CA SER A 1 -24.90 52.90 -15.48
C SER A 1 -24.04 51.83 -14.83
N SER A 2 -23.02 51.33 -15.54
CA SER A 2 -21.60 51.78 -15.49
C SER A 2 -20.84 51.06 -14.36
N HIS A 3 -19.68 50.42 -14.51
CA HIS A 3 -18.76 50.18 -15.62
C HIS A 3 -17.77 49.08 -15.16
N LEU A 4 -17.39 48.20 -16.09
CA LEU A 4 -16.09 47.55 -16.35
C LEU A 4 -14.97 47.52 -15.27
N GLY A 5 -14.25 46.38 -15.24
CA GLY A 5 -12.91 46.30 -14.63
C GLY A 5 -12.20 44.95 -14.82
N SER A 6 -11.88 44.60 -16.07
CA SER A 6 -10.94 43.53 -16.42
C SER A 6 -9.50 43.93 -16.08
N SER A 7 -8.68 43.00 -15.61
CA SER A 7 -7.23 43.07 -15.75
C SER A 7 -6.64 41.69 -16.07
N HIS A 8 -6.33 41.54 -17.35
CA HIS A 8 -5.33 40.60 -17.85
C HIS A 8 -3.94 41.01 -17.35
N PHE A 9 -3.15 40.06 -16.89
CA PHE A 9 -1.69 40.12 -16.99
C PHE A 9 -1.18 38.80 -17.54
N GLY A 10 -0.64 38.88 -18.76
CA GLY A 10 0.23 37.86 -19.34
C GLY A 10 1.71 38.22 -19.10
N SER A 11 2.58 37.35 -19.62
CA SER A 11 4.05 37.29 -19.46
C SER A 11 4.46 36.38 -18.29
N SER A 12 5.33 35.40 -18.41
CA SER A 12 6.33 35.11 -19.44
C SER A 12 6.83 33.68 -19.22
N THR A 13 6.86 32.86 -20.26
CA THR A 13 7.50 31.54 -20.27
C THR A 13 9.00 31.71 -20.41
N SER A 14 9.75 31.55 -19.31
CA SER A 14 11.19 31.34 -19.35
C SER A 14 11.48 29.84 -19.29
N ALA A 15 12.05 29.32 -20.38
CA ALA A 15 12.59 27.97 -20.45
C ALA A 15 13.84 27.86 -19.56
N SER A 16 13.73 27.05 -18.51
CA SER A 16 14.84 26.64 -17.65
C SER A 16 15.12 25.16 -17.90
N SER A 17 16.36 24.84 -18.26
CA SER A 17 16.89 23.49 -18.44
C SER A 17 16.65 22.60 -17.20
N PRO A 18 16.46 21.27 -17.36
CA PRO A 18 16.18 20.39 -16.23
C PRO A 18 17.46 20.07 -15.44
N PRO A 19 17.39 19.97 -14.10
CA PRO A 19 18.45 19.36 -13.30
C PRO A 19 18.30 17.82 -13.27
N PHE A 20 19.44 17.17 -13.13
CA PHE A 20 19.71 15.73 -13.02
C PHE A 20 18.59 14.84 -12.43
N HIS A 21 18.26 13.76 -13.15
CA HIS A 21 17.43 12.66 -12.68
C HIS A 21 18.17 11.81 -11.61
N SER A 22 17.55 11.65 -10.45
CA SER A 22 17.92 10.67 -9.42
C SER A 22 16.80 9.63 -9.28
N ARG A 23 17.20 8.35 -9.17
CA ARG A 23 16.43 7.10 -9.37
C ARG A 23 15.11 6.96 -8.58
N PRO A 24 14.05 6.37 -9.18
CA PRO A 24 12.91 5.78 -8.47
C PRO A 24 13.25 4.39 -7.89
N THR A 25 12.39 3.86 -7.03
CA THR A 25 12.36 2.45 -6.58
C THR A 25 10.95 1.90 -6.86
N CYS A 26 10.84 0.64 -7.26
CA CYS A 26 9.64 -0.04 -7.77
C CYS A 26 8.31 0.15 -7.02
N PRO A 27 7.25 0.64 -7.70
CA PRO A 27 5.86 0.27 -7.43
C PRO A 27 5.41 -0.90 -8.34
N ARG A 28 4.63 -1.83 -7.78
CA ARG A 28 4.03 -2.98 -8.48
C ARG A 28 2.92 -2.52 -9.44
N ALA A 29 3.03 -2.91 -10.71
CA ALA A 29 1.96 -2.81 -11.71
C ALA A 29 0.96 -3.97 -11.59
N ARG A 30 -0.29 -3.68 -11.99
CA ARG A 30 -1.44 -4.60 -12.08
C ARG A 30 -1.12 -5.88 -12.89
N ALA A 31 -1.81 -6.97 -12.55
CA ALA A 31 -1.76 -8.26 -13.23
C ALA A 31 -1.98 -8.12 -14.76
N VAL A 32 -0.94 -8.45 -15.51
CA VAL A 32 -1.01 -8.79 -16.93
C VAL A 32 -1.07 -10.32 -17.02
N GLY A 33 -1.95 -10.87 -17.85
CA GLY A 33 -2.20 -12.32 -17.91
C GLY A 33 -0.96 -13.18 -18.23
N PRO A 34 -0.99 -14.48 -17.88
CA PRO A 34 0.19 -15.37 -17.89
C PRO A 34 0.85 -15.55 -19.27
N ALA A 35 0.13 -15.32 -20.37
CA ALA A 35 0.67 -15.41 -21.72
C ALA A 35 1.64 -14.25 -22.09
N MET A 36 1.57 -13.11 -21.42
CA MET A 36 2.46 -11.97 -21.68
C MET A 36 3.72 -12.01 -20.82
N ALA A 37 3.67 -12.61 -19.62
CA ALA A 37 4.81 -12.72 -18.72
C ALA A 37 5.90 -13.65 -19.29
N THR A 38 5.52 -14.77 -19.94
CA THR A 38 6.48 -15.69 -20.58
C THR A 38 7.17 -15.07 -21.79
N SER A 39 6.43 -14.29 -22.59
CA SER A 39 6.98 -13.56 -23.75
C SER A 39 7.94 -12.45 -23.34
N ALA A 40 7.64 -11.70 -22.28
CA ALA A 40 8.52 -10.64 -21.78
C ALA A 40 9.82 -11.22 -21.18
N HIS A 41 9.71 -12.33 -20.46
CA HIS A 41 10.86 -13.01 -19.86
C HIS A 41 11.81 -13.61 -20.92
N ALA A 42 11.24 -14.20 -21.99
CA ALA A 42 12.04 -14.69 -23.12
C ALA A 42 12.75 -13.54 -23.86
N SER A 43 12.04 -12.44 -24.13
CA SER A 43 12.60 -11.26 -24.80
C SER A 43 13.75 -10.63 -24.01
N LEU A 44 13.64 -10.55 -22.68
CA LEU A 44 14.68 -9.97 -21.84
C LEU A 44 15.91 -10.88 -21.73
N SER A 45 15.69 -12.19 -21.58
CA SER A 45 16.75 -13.21 -21.60
C SER A 45 17.55 -13.15 -22.91
N ASP A 46 16.87 -13.08 -24.06
CA ASP A 46 17.52 -12.96 -25.37
C ASP A 46 18.32 -11.67 -25.50
N GLY A 47 17.79 -10.54 -24.98
CA GLY A 47 18.51 -9.26 -24.94
C GLY A 47 19.80 -9.32 -24.12
N LEU A 48 19.77 -9.98 -22.96
CA LEU A 48 20.96 -10.18 -22.12
C LEU A 48 22.02 -11.04 -22.83
N LEU A 49 21.59 -12.12 -23.49
CA LEU A 49 22.48 -13.00 -24.27
C LEU A 49 23.10 -12.25 -25.46
N GLN A 50 22.34 -11.41 -26.17
CA GLN A 50 22.84 -10.60 -27.28
C GLN A 50 23.89 -9.57 -26.84
N GLN A 51 23.85 -9.08 -25.60
CA GLN A 51 24.91 -8.24 -25.02
C GLN A 51 26.15 -9.04 -24.56
N GLY A 52 26.20 -10.33 -24.87
CA GLY A 52 27.29 -11.22 -24.51
C GLY A 52 27.37 -11.49 -23.01
N ILE A 53 26.25 -11.38 -22.29
CA ILE A 53 26.16 -11.89 -20.92
C ILE A 53 26.07 -13.42 -21.02
N GLN A 54 26.92 -14.12 -20.26
CA GLN A 54 26.95 -15.58 -20.32
C GLN A 54 25.64 -16.16 -19.74
N PRO A 55 25.10 -17.25 -20.32
CA PRO A 55 23.83 -17.85 -19.88
C PRO A 55 23.73 -18.10 -18.37
N ARG A 56 24.83 -18.52 -17.74
CA ARG A 56 24.90 -18.78 -16.30
C ARG A 56 24.58 -17.58 -15.39
N TYR A 57 24.74 -16.36 -15.90
CA TYR A 57 24.43 -15.14 -15.17
C TYR A 57 23.02 -14.60 -15.46
N VAL A 58 22.37 -15.09 -16.53
CA VAL A 58 21.06 -14.60 -16.94
C VAL A 58 20.02 -14.91 -15.87
N GLN A 59 20.02 -16.12 -15.30
CA GLN A 59 19.07 -16.50 -14.26
C GLN A 59 19.15 -15.59 -13.03
N VAL A 60 20.36 -15.34 -12.50
CA VAL A 60 20.57 -14.46 -11.34
C VAL A 60 20.10 -13.03 -11.62
N LEU A 61 20.37 -12.52 -12.83
CA LEU A 61 19.94 -11.20 -13.25
C LEU A 61 18.41 -11.11 -13.42
N MET A 62 17.78 -12.18 -13.92
CA MET A 62 16.34 -12.27 -14.02
C MET A 62 15.65 -12.31 -12.65
N GLU A 63 16.22 -13.07 -11.71
CA GLU A 63 15.74 -13.14 -10.32
C GLU A 63 15.86 -11.79 -9.61
N LEU A 64 16.99 -11.09 -9.76
CA LEU A 64 17.20 -9.77 -9.16
C LEU A 64 16.31 -8.67 -9.75
N SER A 65 16.02 -8.75 -11.05
CA SER A 65 15.18 -7.78 -11.76
C SER A 65 13.69 -8.12 -11.74
N CYS A 66 13.30 -9.25 -11.15
CA CYS A 66 11.93 -9.76 -11.16
C CYS A 66 11.32 -9.85 -12.58
N GLY A 67 12.11 -10.11 -13.61
CA GLY A 67 11.58 -10.17 -14.99
C GLY A 67 11.54 -8.85 -15.76
N LEU A 68 11.97 -7.73 -15.18
CA LEU A 68 11.70 -6.38 -15.71
C LEU A 68 12.99 -5.65 -16.10
N GLU A 69 13.06 -5.14 -17.33
CA GLU A 69 14.27 -4.54 -17.92
C GLU A 69 14.77 -3.31 -17.13
N ASP A 70 13.86 -2.47 -16.64
CA ASP A 70 14.19 -1.23 -15.93
C ASP A 70 15.00 -1.48 -14.65
N TYR A 71 14.78 -2.61 -13.98
CA TYR A 71 15.52 -2.96 -12.75
C TYR A 71 16.92 -3.47 -13.02
N LEU A 72 17.22 -3.95 -14.23
CA LEU A 72 18.59 -4.37 -14.57
C LEU A 72 19.59 -3.21 -14.50
N LEU A 73 19.14 -1.97 -14.75
CA LEU A 73 19.96 -0.77 -14.68
C LEU A 73 20.20 -0.27 -13.25
N GLU A 74 19.43 -0.78 -12.28
CA GLU A 74 19.54 -0.45 -10.86
C GLU A 74 20.46 -1.41 -10.10
N ILE A 75 20.78 -2.58 -10.67
CA ILE A 75 21.69 -3.56 -10.05
C ILE A 75 23.09 -2.96 -9.91
N GLU A 76 23.58 -2.89 -8.67
CA GLU A 76 24.93 -2.47 -8.34
C GLU A 76 25.86 -3.69 -8.13
N PRO A 77 27.19 -3.52 -8.23
CA PRO A 77 28.14 -4.63 -8.07
C PRO A 77 28.06 -5.34 -6.71
N GLU A 78 27.57 -4.65 -5.69
CA GLU A 78 27.36 -5.16 -4.34
C GLU A 78 26.20 -6.15 -4.27
N ASP A 79 25.16 -5.97 -5.09
CA ASP A 79 23.99 -6.85 -5.14
C ASP A 79 24.31 -8.21 -5.74
N LEU A 80 25.29 -8.26 -6.63
CA LEU A 80 25.75 -9.49 -7.28
C LEU A 80 26.82 -10.23 -6.46
N ARG A 81 27.51 -9.57 -5.53
CA ARG A 81 28.68 -10.15 -4.87
C ARG A 81 28.25 -11.24 -3.88
N GLY A 82 28.76 -12.45 -4.10
CA GLY A 82 28.48 -13.58 -3.22
C GLY A 82 27.29 -14.44 -3.65
N LEU A 83 26.48 -13.97 -4.61
CA LEU A 83 25.45 -14.80 -5.24
C LEU A 83 26.08 -15.91 -6.08
N GLU A 84 25.42 -17.05 -6.17
CA GLU A 84 25.86 -18.18 -7.00
C GLU A 84 25.26 -18.06 -8.40
N ASP A 85 26.08 -18.26 -9.43
CA ASP A 85 25.58 -18.40 -10.81
C ASP A 85 24.89 -19.77 -11.01
N ALA A 86 24.30 -20.00 -12.19
CA ALA A 86 23.60 -21.26 -12.50
C ALA A 86 24.49 -22.52 -12.40
N GLU A 87 25.81 -22.36 -12.26
CA GLU A 87 26.79 -23.44 -12.09
C GLU A 87 27.22 -23.60 -10.62
N GLY A 88 26.59 -22.88 -9.69
CA GLY A 88 26.90 -22.90 -8.25
C GLY A 88 28.18 -22.15 -7.89
N ARG A 89 28.71 -21.28 -8.76
CA ARG A 89 29.94 -20.53 -8.50
C ARG A 89 29.62 -19.14 -7.98
N SER A 90 30.27 -18.75 -6.88
CA SER A 90 30.09 -17.42 -6.31
C SER A 90 30.60 -16.32 -7.25
N ILE A 91 29.77 -15.32 -7.51
CA ILE A 91 30.08 -14.16 -8.34
C ILE A 91 31.05 -13.25 -7.58
N THR A 92 32.28 -13.19 -8.08
CA THR A 92 33.34 -12.36 -7.51
C THR A 92 33.15 -10.88 -7.84
N GLY A 93 33.75 -9.99 -7.04
CA GLY A 93 33.67 -8.53 -7.26
C GLY A 93 34.07 -8.07 -8.67
N PRO A 94 35.15 -8.59 -9.30
CA PRO A 94 35.48 -8.29 -10.70
C PRO A 94 34.39 -8.71 -11.69
N VAL A 95 33.78 -9.89 -11.50
CA VAL A 95 32.71 -10.40 -12.36
C VAL A 95 31.45 -9.54 -12.22
N ALA A 96 31.05 -9.20 -10.98
CA ALA A 96 29.93 -8.30 -10.69
C ALA A 96 30.08 -6.93 -11.40
N ARG A 97 31.26 -6.30 -11.29
CA ARG A 97 31.54 -5.03 -11.99
C ARG A 97 31.48 -5.19 -13.52
N GLY A 98 31.94 -6.33 -14.04
CA GLY A 98 31.87 -6.66 -15.46
C GLY A 98 30.43 -6.80 -15.97
N LEU A 99 29.56 -7.45 -15.18
CA LEU A 99 28.14 -7.62 -15.49
C LEU A 99 27.40 -6.29 -15.48
N VAL A 100 27.54 -5.48 -14.42
CA VAL A 100 26.93 -4.14 -14.34
C VAL A 100 27.37 -3.23 -15.49
N LYS A 101 28.65 -3.30 -15.88
CA LYS A 101 29.17 -2.56 -17.05
C LYS A 101 28.52 -3.01 -18.37
N LYS A 102 28.14 -4.29 -18.51
CA LYS A 102 27.40 -4.79 -19.68
C LYS A 102 25.92 -4.38 -19.64
N LEU A 103 25.28 -4.45 -18.48
CA LEU A 103 23.89 -4.02 -18.31
C LEU A 103 23.70 -2.55 -18.64
N ARG A 104 24.62 -1.68 -18.23
CA ARG A 104 24.60 -0.24 -18.58
C ARG A 104 24.83 0.06 -20.07
N ARG A 105 25.13 -0.95 -20.90
CA ARG A 105 25.22 -0.83 -22.37
C ARG A 105 23.95 -1.30 -23.09
N LEU A 106 22.98 -1.86 -22.38
CA LEU A 106 21.69 -2.21 -22.97
C LEU A 106 21.04 -0.95 -23.54
N PRO A 107 20.65 -0.94 -24.82
CA PRO A 107 19.88 0.15 -25.37
C PRO A 107 18.51 0.15 -24.69
N SER A 108 18.23 1.17 -23.87
CA SER A 108 16.92 1.31 -23.24
C SER A 108 15.83 1.33 -24.32
N ALA A 109 14.88 0.40 -24.24
CA ALA A 109 13.76 0.27 -25.19
C ALA A 109 12.95 1.58 -25.34
N HIS A 110 13.06 2.51 -24.39
CA HIS A 110 12.41 3.83 -24.42
C HIS A 110 13.11 4.87 -25.31
N SER A 111 14.26 4.55 -25.91
CA SER A 111 14.99 5.48 -26.79
C SER A 111 14.77 5.25 -28.29
N ALA A 112 13.96 4.26 -28.71
CA ALA A 112 13.84 3.87 -30.12
C ALA A 112 12.68 4.53 -30.91
N ALA A 113 12.05 5.58 -30.40
CA ALA A 113 11.00 6.32 -31.10
C ALA A 113 11.40 7.80 -31.36
N ALA A 114 12.37 8.03 -32.24
CA ALA A 114 12.55 9.32 -32.91
C ALA A 114 13.21 9.10 -34.28
N PRO A 115 12.64 9.61 -35.40
CA PRO A 115 13.24 9.45 -36.71
C PRO A 115 14.49 10.32 -36.86
N ALA A 116 15.55 9.71 -37.38
CA ALA A 116 16.86 10.31 -37.57
C ALA A 116 16.83 11.45 -38.61
N PHE A 117 17.21 12.66 -38.20
CA PHE A 117 17.70 13.68 -39.12
C PHE A 117 19.23 13.63 -39.15
N ALA A 118 19.75 13.23 -40.31
CA ALA A 118 21.18 13.20 -40.60
C ALA A 118 21.76 14.62 -40.58
N ARG A 119 22.87 14.81 -39.84
CA ARG A 119 23.79 15.93 -40.09
C ARG A 119 25.23 15.49 -39.88
N THR A 120 25.92 15.46 -41.01
CA THR A 120 27.36 15.30 -41.21
C THR A 120 28.12 16.54 -40.75
N GLY A 121 29.24 16.37 -40.04
CA GLY A 121 30.23 17.44 -39.80
C GLY A 121 31.25 17.09 -38.72
N PRO A 122 32.49 17.61 -38.78
CA PRO A 122 33.67 16.76 -38.87
C PRO A 122 34.48 16.59 -37.57
N THR A 123 35.25 15.51 -37.61
CA THR A 123 36.32 15.07 -36.73
C THR A 123 37.41 16.11 -36.47
N VAL A 124 37.79 16.29 -35.21
CA VAL A 124 39.10 16.86 -34.82
C VAL A 124 39.73 15.98 -33.73
N SER A 125 40.92 15.49 -34.06
CA SER A 125 41.80 14.66 -33.22
C SER A 125 42.62 15.48 -32.24
N SER A 126 43.24 14.77 -31.27
CA SER A 126 44.39 15.15 -30.42
C SER A 126 44.01 15.62 -29.01
N ALA A 127 44.69 15.26 -27.92
CA ALA A 127 45.87 14.43 -27.70
C ALA A 127 45.83 13.92 -26.24
N ALA A 128 46.38 12.72 -26.03
CA ALA A 128 46.69 12.19 -24.71
C ALA A 128 47.87 12.95 -24.10
N VAL A 129 47.74 13.38 -22.84
CA VAL A 129 48.86 13.83 -22.02
C VAL A 129 49.02 12.83 -20.88
N SER A 130 50.14 12.11 -20.92
CA SER A 130 50.62 11.20 -19.90
C SER A 130 51.23 12.00 -18.75
N SER A 131 50.76 11.78 -17.53
CA SER A 131 51.38 12.30 -16.31
C SER A 131 51.86 11.13 -15.46
N SER A 132 53.17 10.90 -15.50
CA SER A 132 53.94 10.02 -14.62
C SER A 132 54.37 10.75 -13.34
N SER A 133 54.79 9.96 -12.34
CA SER A 133 55.50 10.33 -11.08
C SER A 133 54.62 10.90 -9.95
N SER A 134 54.79 10.59 -8.67
CA SER A 134 55.71 9.71 -7.94
C SER A 134 55.18 9.59 -6.50
N THR A 135 55.12 8.38 -5.97
CA THR A 135 54.90 8.08 -4.55
C THR A 135 56.11 8.48 -3.72
N VAL A 136 55.91 9.34 -2.72
CA VAL A 136 56.88 9.62 -1.65
C VAL A 136 56.21 9.31 -0.31
N GLU A 137 56.73 8.32 0.40
CA GLU A 137 56.44 8.06 1.81
C GLU A 137 57.05 9.15 2.71
N PRO A 138 56.52 9.33 3.92
CA PRO A 138 57.39 9.61 5.05
C PRO A 138 57.17 8.62 6.20
N ARG A 139 58.26 7.92 6.56
CA ARG A 139 58.51 7.39 7.91
C ARG A 139 59.16 8.49 8.77
N GLY A 140 58.80 8.57 10.05
CA GLY A 140 59.66 9.28 11.02
C GLY A 140 58.98 9.74 12.31
N ALA A 141 59.05 8.89 13.32
CA ALA A 141 58.62 9.04 14.71
C ALA A 141 58.97 10.38 15.42
N ARG A 142 58.09 10.80 16.34
CA ARG A 142 58.47 11.49 17.57
C ARG A 142 57.74 10.90 18.79
N LYS A 143 58.50 10.81 19.88
CA LYS A 143 58.21 10.15 21.16
C LYS A 143 57.69 11.18 22.19
N ALA A 144 56.73 10.72 22.99
CA ALA A 144 56.47 11.02 24.41
C ALA A 144 55.99 12.43 24.85
N ALA A 145 54.72 12.49 25.25
CA ALA A 145 54.24 13.14 26.48
C ALA A 145 53.03 12.34 27.02
N GLY A 146 52.96 12.15 28.34
CA GLY A 146 52.17 11.09 29.00
C GLY A 146 50.65 11.25 29.02
N PRO A 147 49.89 10.19 29.33
CA PRO A 147 48.44 10.21 29.31
C PRO A 147 47.85 10.67 30.66
N LEU A 148 46.98 11.68 30.60
CA LEU A 148 45.88 11.80 31.55
C LEU A 148 44.79 10.82 31.13
N GLN A 149 44.49 9.85 31.99
CA GLN A 149 43.41 8.89 31.82
C GLN A 149 42.06 9.59 31.93
N LEU A 150 41.32 9.64 30.82
CA LEU A 150 39.86 9.75 30.80
C LEU A 150 39.29 8.38 30.36
N PRO A 151 38.13 7.96 30.88
CA PRO A 151 37.54 6.66 30.56
C PRO A 151 37.11 6.61 29.07
N PRO A 152 37.21 5.44 28.41
CA PRO A 152 36.90 5.33 26.98
C PRO A 152 35.39 5.40 26.75
N LEU A 153 34.96 6.39 25.96
CA LEU A 153 33.70 6.34 25.23
C LEU A 153 33.80 5.25 24.16
N GLY A 154 32.77 4.39 24.12
CA GLY A 154 32.74 3.16 23.34
C GLY A 154 33.00 3.33 21.85
N ALA A 155 33.71 2.36 21.28
CA ALA A 155 33.94 2.23 19.85
C ALA A 155 32.62 2.10 19.06
N PRO A 156 32.57 2.55 17.79
CA PRO A 156 31.41 2.35 16.94
C PRO A 156 31.23 0.86 16.64
N ALA A 157 30.08 0.33 17.05
CA ALA A 157 29.65 -1.03 16.73
C ALA A 157 29.61 -1.24 15.22
N GLN A 158 30.64 -1.87 14.66
CA GLN A 158 30.59 -2.48 13.34
C GLN A 158 29.47 -3.51 13.36
N ARG A 159 28.39 -3.24 12.60
CA ARG A 159 27.24 -4.13 12.42
C ARG A 159 27.71 -5.43 11.75
N ARG A 160 28.06 -6.43 12.56
CA ARG A 160 28.02 -7.82 12.12
C ARG A 160 26.53 -8.18 12.01
N ALA A 161 26.04 -8.39 10.79
CA ALA A 161 24.76 -9.06 10.60
C ALA A 161 24.87 -10.41 11.34
N SER A 162 24.10 -10.58 12.41
CA SER A 162 24.09 -11.84 13.15
C SER A 162 23.59 -12.94 12.23
N ALA A 163 24.09 -14.17 12.39
CA ALA A 163 23.59 -15.33 11.66
C ALA A 163 22.05 -15.48 11.78
N ALA A 164 21.48 -15.01 12.90
CA ALA A 164 20.04 -14.91 13.11
C ALA A 164 19.34 -13.99 12.09
N GLY A 165 19.94 -12.85 11.73
CA GLY A 165 19.37 -11.94 10.73
C GLY A 165 19.39 -12.52 9.31
N LEU A 166 20.38 -13.35 8.97
CA LEU A 166 20.42 -14.06 7.69
C LEU A 166 19.39 -15.20 7.64
N ALA A 167 19.24 -15.95 8.74
CA ALA A 167 18.23 -17.00 8.86
C ALA A 167 16.79 -16.45 8.77
N ALA A 168 16.51 -15.31 9.42
CA ALA A 168 15.21 -14.63 9.34
C ALA A 168 14.89 -14.16 7.91
N ARG A 169 15.88 -13.63 7.18
CA ARG A 169 15.71 -13.24 5.77
C ARG A 169 15.45 -14.45 4.87
N ALA A 170 16.17 -15.56 5.07
CA ALA A 170 15.95 -16.80 4.32
C ALA A 170 14.55 -17.39 4.59
N ALA A 171 14.10 -17.39 5.86
CA ALA A 171 12.76 -17.83 6.23
C ALA A 171 11.67 -16.96 5.61
N LEU A 172 11.86 -15.62 5.56
CA LEU A 172 10.92 -14.71 4.91
C LEU A 172 10.86 -14.92 3.39
N VAL A 173 12.00 -15.19 2.75
CA VAL A 173 12.04 -15.52 1.31
C VAL A 173 11.31 -16.84 1.04
N ALA A 174 11.54 -17.87 1.85
CA ALA A 174 10.84 -19.16 1.73
C ALA A 174 9.33 -19.02 1.96
N ALA A 175 8.91 -18.25 2.97
CA ALA A 175 7.50 -17.97 3.24
C ALA A 175 6.84 -17.21 2.08
N ARG A 176 7.55 -16.27 1.46
CA ARG A 176 7.08 -15.54 0.27
C ARG A 176 6.91 -16.46 -0.94
N ALA A 177 7.86 -17.37 -1.16
CA ALA A 177 7.77 -18.35 -2.25
C ALA A 177 6.57 -19.30 -2.05
N ALA A 178 6.34 -19.76 -0.82
CA ALA A 178 5.19 -20.60 -0.49
C ALA A 178 3.85 -19.87 -0.68
N LEU A 179 3.76 -18.60 -0.27
CA LEU A 179 2.57 -17.77 -0.47
C LEU A 179 2.28 -17.48 -1.95
N ALA A 180 3.31 -17.22 -2.75
CA ALA A 180 3.16 -17.01 -4.19
C ALA A 180 2.59 -18.26 -4.88
N SER A 181 3.14 -19.44 -4.56
CA SER A 181 2.65 -20.74 -5.05
C SER A 181 1.19 -21.00 -4.65
N ALA A 182 0.84 -20.76 -3.38
CA ALA A 182 -0.55 -20.92 -2.91
C ALA A 182 -1.55 -19.99 -3.62
N TYR A 183 -1.13 -18.77 -3.98
CA TYR A 183 -1.99 -17.81 -4.68
C TYR A 183 -2.23 -18.22 -6.15
N GLU A 184 -1.18 -18.67 -6.84
CA GLU A 184 -1.30 -19.25 -8.18
C GLU A 184 -2.22 -20.48 -8.15
N GLU A 185 -2.12 -21.31 -7.10
CA GLU A 185 -3.00 -22.46 -6.94
C GLU A 185 -4.48 -22.08 -6.77
N ALA A 186 -4.75 -21.05 -5.95
CA ALA A 186 -6.09 -20.54 -5.73
C ALA A 186 -6.69 -19.90 -6.99
N ALA A 187 -5.89 -19.15 -7.76
CA ALA A 187 -6.32 -18.49 -8.99
C ALA A 187 -6.77 -19.51 -10.06
N VAL A 188 -6.03 -20.60 -10.24
CA VAL A 188 -6.41 -21.69 -11.16
C VAL A 188 -7.71 -22.37 -10.71
N CYS A 189 -7.87 -22.61 -9.39
CA CYS A 189 -9.12 -23.20 -8.87
C CYS A 189 -10.34 -22.28 -9.09
N GLU A 190 -10.18 -20.96 -8.96
CA GLU A 190 -11.24 -19.99 -9.27
C GLU A 190 -11.60 -20.01 -10.76
N GLN A 191 -10.59 -20.00 -11.63
CA GLN A 191 -10.79 -19.98 -13.08
C GLN A 191 -11.53 -21.23 -13.56
N LEU A 192 -11.21 -22.40 -13.01
CA LEU A 192 -11.95 -23.64 -13.31
C LEU A 192 -13.41 -23.60 -12.83
N ARG A 193 -13.69 -22.97 -11.68
CA ARG A 193 -15.08 -22.76 -11.22
C ARG A 193 -15.85 -21.83 -12.16
N HIS A 194 -15.21 -20.77 -12.66
CA HIS A 194 -15.81 -19.89 -13.68
C HIS A 194 -16.08 -20.61 -15.00
N MET A 195 -15.31 -21.65 -15.33
CA MET A 195 -15.57 -22.52 -16.48
C MET A 195 -16.72 -23.53 -16.26
N GLY A 196 -17.37 -23.50 -15.08
CA GLY A 196 -18.54 -24.33 -14.76
C GLY A 196 -18.22 -25.67 -14.09
N PHE A 197 -16.97 -25.93 -13.73
CA PHE A 197 -16.62 -27.15 -12.98
C PHE A 197 -17.03 -27.02 -11.50
N SER A 198 -17.64 -28.07 -10.95
CA SER A 198 -18.01 -28.10 -9.53
C SER A 198 -16.77 -28.12 -8.62
N GLN A 199 -16.89 -27.55 -7.43
CA GLN A 199 -15.79 -27.44 -6.46
C GLN A 199 -15.18 -28.81 -6.13
N ASP A 200 -15.99 -29.85 -5.99
CA ASP A 200 -15.53 -31.22 -5.72
C ASP A 200 -14.75 -31.82 -6.90
N ARG A 201 -15.18 -31.53 -8.14
CA ARG A 201 -14.48 -32.02 -9.33
C ARG A 201 -13.12 -31.33 -9.48
N VAL A 202 -13.06 -30.02 -9.24
CA VAL A 202 -11.79 -29.25 -9.19
C VAL A 202 -10.85 -29.80 -8.11
N ARG A 203 -11.36 -30.05 -6.90
CA ARG A 203 -10.57 -30.62 -5.80
C ARG A 203 -10.02 -32.00 -6.15
N ARG A 204 -10.83 -32.89 -6.74
CA ARG A 204 -10.39 -34.22 -7.19
C ARG A 204 -9.32 -34.14 -8.27
N ALA A 205 -9.51 -33.28 -9.28
CA ALA A 205 -8.53 -33.09 -10.34
C ALA A 205 -7.20 -32.57 -9.79
N ARG A 206 -7.23 -31.63 -8.85
CA ARG A 206 -6.03 -31.11 -8.16
C ARG A 206 -5.30 -32.14 -7.31
N ALA A 207 -6.00 -33.17 -6.81
CA ALA A 207 -5.36 -34.24 -6.06
C ALA A 207 -4.50 -35.15 -6.95
N THR A 208 -4.74 -35.17 -8.26
CA THR A 208 -3.99 -35.99 -9.23
C THR A 208 -2.58 -35.43 -9.48
N PRO A 209 -1.61 -36.27 -9.90
CA PRO A 209 -0.25 -35.82 -10.22
C PRO A 209 -0.22 -34.73 -11.32
N ALA A 210 -1.08 -34.82 -12.33
CA ALA A 210 -1.20 -33.82 -13.39
C ALA A 210 -1.74 -32.49 -12.84
N GLY A 211 -2.79 -32.53 -12.02
CA GLY A 211 -3.38 -31.32 -11.42
C GLY A 211 -2.46 -30.57 -10.43
N ARG A 212 -1.39 -31.20 -9.93
CA ARG A 212 -0.36 -30.59 -9.06
C ARG A 212 0.70 -29.79 -9.80
N GLN A 213 0.73 -29.83 -11.14
CA GLN A 213 1.73 -29.09 -11.93
C GLN A 213 1.51 -27.57 -11.94
N GLY A 214 0.47 -27.06 -11.26
CA GLY A 214 0.24 -25.62 -11.06
C GLY A 214 -0.36 -24.89 -12.26
N THR A 215 -0.34 -25.47 -13.46
CA THR A 215 -0.88 -24.84 -14.69
C THR A 215 -2.37 -25.12 -14.88
N LEU A 216 -3.06 -24.21 -15.58
CA LEU A 216 -4.48 -24.36 -15.90
C LEU A 216 -4.70 -25.54 -16.86
N GLU A 217 -3.82 -25.72 -17.83
CA GLU A 217 -3.89 -26.78 -18.85
C GLU A 217 -3.82 -28.16 -18.21
N ALA A 218 -2.87 -28.39 -17.30
CA ALA A 218 -2.73 -29.67 -16.61
C ALA A 218 -3.92 -29.94 -15.67
N ALA A 219 -4.52 -28.90 -15.09
CA ALA A 219 -5.73 -29.03 -14.29
C ALA A 219 -6.97 -29.34 -15.12
N VAL A 220 -7.11 -28.76 -16.32
CA VAL A 220 -8.17 -29.10 -17.29
C VAL A 220 -8.00 -30.53 -17.81
N GLU A 221 -6.77 -30.93 -18.15
CA GLU A 221 -6.48 -32.30 -18.57
C GLU A 221 -6.84 -33.32 -17.47
N ALA A 222 -6.47 -33.02 -16.23
CA ALA A 222 -6.87 -33.83 -15.07
C ALA A 222 -8.40 -33.89 -14.88
N LEU A 223 -9.13 -32.79 -15.12
CA LEU A 223 -10.59 -32.74 -15.04
C LEU A 223 -11.29 -33.58 -16.12
N LEU A 224 -10.73 -33.58 -17.33
CA LEU A 224 -11.21 -34.38 -18.46
C LEU A 224 -10.91 -35.87 -18.28
N ALA A 225 -9.84 -36.21 -17.56
CA ALA A 225 -9.49 -37.59 -17.24
C ALA A 225 -10.31 -38.20 -16.08
N LEU A 226 -11.06 -37.39 -15.32
CA LEU A 226 -11.93 -37.90 -14.27
C LEU A 226 -13.16 -38.59 -14.90
N PRO A 227 -13.50 -39.83 -14.50
CA PRO A 227 -14.70 -40.51 -14.98
C PRO A 227 -15.95 -39.70 -14.63
N GLU A 228 -16.88 -39.58 -15.58
CA GLU A 228 -18.19 -38.95 -15.32
C GLU A 228 -18.95 -39.81 -14.32
N GLU A 229 -19.26 -39.24 -13.15
CA GLU A 229 -20.14 -39.93 -12.21
C GLU A 229 -21.55 -39.97 -12.79
N PRO A 230 -22.22 -41.14 -12.76
CA PRO A 230 -23.61 -41.21 -13.13
C PRO A 230 -24.40 -40.24 -12.24
N PRO A 231 -25.36 -39.48 -12.80
CA PRO A 231 -26.14 -38.53 -12.03
C PRO A 231 -26.73 -39.25 -10.83
N ALA A 232 -26.41 -38.76 -9.63
CA ALA A 232 -26.96 -39.29 -8.40
C ALA A 232 -28.49 -39.14 -8.48
N ILE A 233 -29.17 -40.25 -8.77
CA ILE A 233 -30.62 -40.36 -8.65
C ILE A 233 -30.88 -40.14 -7.16
N ALA A 234 -31.34 -38.94 -6.82
CA ALA A 234 -31.74 -38.58 -5.48
C ALA A 234 -32.77 -39.62 -5.01
N GLY A 235 -32.36 -40.47 -4.07
CA GLY A 235 -33.22 -41.46 -3.46
C GLY A 235 -34.37 -40.75 -2.77
N SER A 236 -35.59 -41.01 -3.24
CA SER A 236 -36.79 -40.71 -2.48
C SER A 236 -36.80 -41.60 -1.24
N GLU A 237 -36.35 -41.08 -0.12
CA GLU A 237 -36.59 -41.73 1.16
C GLU A 237 -38.09 -41.65 1.46
N ALA A 238 -38.72 -42.82 1.37
CA ALA A 238 -40.08 -43.07 1.78
C ALA A 238 -40.22 -42.83 3.29
N PHE A 239 -40.68 -41.64 3.68
CA PHE A 239 -41.07 -41.33 5.05
C PHE A 239 -42.49 -41.87 5.30
N SER A 240 -42.56 -43.16 5.63
CA SER A 240 -43.76 -43.82 6.14
C SER A 240 -43.97 -43.45 7.62
N GLY A 241 -44.56 -42.29 7.87
CA GLY A 241 -45.02 -41.84 9.19
C GLY A 241 -46.54 -41.83 9.25
N GLY A 242 -47.14 -42.86 9.84
CA GLY A 242 -48.59 -43.06 9.91
C GLY A 242 -49.35 -41.93 10.62
N ARG A 243 -50.36 -41.39 9.93
CA ARG A 243 -51.49 -40.70 10.56
C ARG A 243 -52.63 -41.69 10.75
N GLN A 244 -53.06 -41.80 12.00
CA GLN A 244 -54.26 -42.53 12.42
C GLN A 244 -55.47 -41.99 11.64
N ALA A 245 -56.13 -42.88 10.92
CA ALA A 245 -57.48 -42.68 10.42
C ALA A 245 -58.43 -42.65 11.62
N GLN A 246 -59.11 -41.52 11.82
CA GLN A 246 -60.34 -41.48 12.60
C GLN A 246 -61.52 -41.84 11.67
N PRO A 247 -62.52 -42.57 12.17
CA PRO A 247 -63.67 -42.96 11.38
C PRO A 247 -64.53 -41.74 11.06
N GLU A 248 -64.87 -41.60 9.78
CA GLU A 248 -65.84 -40.63 9.28
C GLU A 248 -67.21 -40.92 9.90
N GLU A 249 -67.71 -40.00 10.71
CA GLU A 249 -69.13 -39.94 11.03
C GLU A 249 -69.87 -39.34 9.83
N GLU A 250 -70.63 -40.19 9.14
CA GLU A 250 -71.66 -39.84 8.16
C GLU A 250 -72.80 -39.09 8.88
N GLY A 251 -72.58 -37.80 9.14
CA GLY A 251 -73.58 -36.86 9.61
C GLY A 251 -74.45 -36.34 8.45
N ALA A 252 -75.76 -36.58 8.54
CA ALA A 252 -76.79 -36.15 7.61
C ALA A 252 -76.58 -34.74 7.03
N GLY A 253 -76.46 -34.67 5.70
CA GLY A 253 -76.25 -33.43 4.96
C GLY A 253 -77.40 -32.43 5.12
N PRO A 254 -77.11 -31.13 5.31
CA PRO A 254 -78.12 -30.09 5.26
C PRO A 254 -78.70 -30.01 3.85
N ALA A 255 -80.01 -30.20 3.76
CA ALA A 255 -80.77 -30.13 2.52
C ALA A 255 -80.60 -28.79 1.81
N GLY A 256 -80.20 -28.84 0.54
CA GLY A 256 -80.60 -27.90 -0.51
C GLY A 256 -80.20 -26.44 -0.31
N ARG A 257 -78.90 -26.14 -0.21
CA ARG A 257 -78.43 -24.78 -0.51
C ARG A 257 -78.62 -24.58 -2.02
N ALA A 258 -79.56 -23.71 -2.40
CA ALA A 258 -79.80 -23.35 -3.79
C ALA A 258 -78.46 -22.98 -4.47
N PRO A 259 -78.24 -23.37 -5.74
CA PRO A 259 -76.99 -23.05 -6.44
C PRO A 259 -76.76 -21.54 -6.36
N PRO A 260 -75.52 -21.10 -6.06
CA PRO A 260 -75.21 -19.68 -5.97
C PRO A 260 -75.60 -19.03 -7.29
N ALA A 261 -76.33 -17.90 -7.20
CA ALA A 261 -76.73 -17.15 -8.37
C ALA A 261 -75.48 -16.81 -9.20
N ALA A 262 -75.54 -17.08 -10.51
CA ALA A 262 -74.50 -16.70 -11.45
C ALA A 262 -74.17 -15.21 -11.27
N TRP A 263 -72.89 -14.86 -11.31
CA TRP A 263 -72.40 -13.51 -11.07
C TRP A 263 -71.30 -13.16 -12.07
N GLU A 264 -71.06 -11.88 -12.30
CA GLU A 264 -70.12 -11.41 -13.31
C GLU A 264 -68.81 -10.91 -12.67
N CYS A 265 -67.67 -11.35 -13.21
CA CYS A 265 -66.36 -10.87 -12.76
C CYS A 265 -66.10 -9.43 -13.24
N GLN A 266 -65.74 -8.52 -12.34
CA GLN A 266 -65.52 -7.10 -12.68
C GLN A 266 -64.28 -6.81 -13.54
N ILE A 267 -63.40 -7.80 -13.76
CA ILE A 267 -62.18 -7.63 -14.58
C ILE A 267 -62.38 -8.20 -16.00
N CYS A 268 -62.83 -9.45 -16.11
CA CYS A 268 -62.97 -10.13 -17.39
C CYS A 268 -64.41 -10.12 -17.94
N PHE A 269 -65.39 -9.65 -17.16
CA PHE A 269 -66.81 -9.61 -17.52
C PHE A 269 -67.42 -10.98 -17.86
N ALA A 270 -66.77 -12.07 -17.43
CA ALA A 270 -67.29 -13.43 -17.60
C ALA A 270 -68.27 -13.77 -16.48
N GLU A 271 -69.37 -14.43 -16.83
CA GLU A 271 -70.27 -15.07 -15.87
C GLU A 271 -69.54 -16.21 -15.15
N GLN A 272 -69.76 -16.33 -13.85
CA GLN A 272 -69.11 -17.26 -12.96
C GLN A 272 -70.15 -18.00 -12.12
N GLU A 273 -70.01 -19.32 -12.04
CA GLU A 273 -70.83 -20.18 -11.18
C GLU A 273 -70.12 -20.53 -9.87
N ALA A 274 -68.78 -20.54 -9.88
CA ALA A 274 -67.96 -20.80 -8.71
C ALA A 274 -67.87 -19.59 -7.78
N GLU A 275 -67.62 -19.84 -6.49
CA GLU A 275 -67.25 -18.80 -5.52
C GLU A 275 -65.84 -18.28 -5.88
N GLY A 276 -65.77 -17.13 -6.53
CA GLY A 276 -64.51 -16.39 -6.71
C GLY A 276 -64.03 -15.74 -5.42
N TRP A 277 -63.04 -14.85 -5.50
CA TRP A 277 -62.64 -14.06 -4.34
C TRP A 277 -63.55 -12.84 -4.16
N ARG A 278 -63.90 -12.54 -2.91
CA ARG A 278 -64.79 -11.44 -2.54
C ARG A 278 -64.17 -10.64 -1.39
N CYS A 279 -63.95 -9.35 -1.60
CA CYS A 279 -63.47 -8.48 -0.52
C CYS A 279 -64.60 -8.18 0.49
N PRO A 280 -64.26 -7.74 1.72
CA PRO A 280 -65.23 -7.28 2.73
C PRO A 280 -66.23 -6.21 2.24
N ASP A 281 -65.79 -5.29 1.37
CA ASP A 281 -66.67 -4.28 0.74
C ASP A 281 -67.64 -4.84 -0.30
N GLY A 282 -67.54 -6.13 -0.63
CA GLY A 282 -68.46 -6.83 -1.53
C GLY A 282 -68.06 -6.87 -3.00
N HIS A 283 -66.90 -6.34 -3.39
CA HIS A 283 -66.36 -6.50 -4.74
C HIS A 283 -65.99 -7.97 -5.00
N ARG A 284 -66.27 -8.48 -6.21
CA ARG A 284 -66.10 -9.90 -6.56
C ARG A 284 -65.29 -10.07 -7.84
N TYR A 285 -64.41 -11.05 -7.82
CA TYR A 285 -63.47 -11.33 -8.91
C TYR A 285 -63.27 -12.83 -9.10
N CYS A 286 -63.20 -13.29 -10.35
CA CYS A 286 -62.90 -14.70 -10.59
C CYS A 286 -61.47 -15.03 -10.15
N ALA A 287 -61.24 -16.28 -9.75
CA ALA A 287 -59.96 -16.70 -9.19
C ALA A 287 -58.79 -16.47 -10.17
N ASP A 288 -58.99 -16.66 -11.47
CA ASP A 288 -57.97 -16.42 -12.50
C ASP A 288 -57.53 -14.96 -12.59
N CYS A 289 -58.48 -14.02 -12.56
CA CYS A 289 -58.16 -12.60 -12.62
C CYS A 289 -57.41 -12.17 -11.35
N MET A 290 -57.81 -12.69 -10.18
CA MET A 290 -57.10 -12.38 -8.93
C MET A 290 -55.72 -13.01 -8.86
N ARG A 291 -55.52 -14.24 -9.34
CA ARG A 291 -54.17 -14.85 -9.43
C ARG A 291 -53.24 -13.99 -10.28
N ARG A 292 -53.69 -13.59 -11.48
CA ARG A 292 -52.91 -12.69 -12.36
C ARG A 292 -52.62 -11.34 -11.69
N HIS A 293 -53.57 -10.82 -10.92
CA HIS A 293 -53.36 -9.60 -10.14
C HIS A 293 -52.28 -9.81 -9.07
N VAL A 294 -52.40 -10.85 -8.25
CA VAL A 294 -51.44 -11.23 -7.19
C VAL A 294 -50.02 -11.46 -7.74
N ASP A 295 -49.91 -12.04 -8.94
CA ASP A 295 -48.63 -12.25 -9.60
C ASP A 295 -48.00 -10.94 -10.11
N SER A 296 -48.82 -9.92 -10.38
CA SER A 296 -48.38 -8.63 -10.95
C SER A 296 -47.92 -7.61 -9.91
N VAL A 297 -48.27 -7.78 -8.64
CA VAL A 297 -47.96 -6.81 -7.56
C VAL A 297 -47.38 -7.50 -6.32
N PRO A 298 -46.43 -6.88 -5.60
CA PRO A 298 -45.81 -7.49 -4.43
C PRO A 298 -46.77 -7.58 -3.23
N PHE A 299 -47.60 -6.55 -3.03
CA PHE A 299 -48.62 -6.44 -1.98
C PHE A 299 -49.99 -6.30 -2.64
N PRO A 300 -50.67 -7.42 -2.95
CA PRO A 300 -51.96 -7.38 -3.60
C PRO A 300 -53.02 -6.75 -2.71
N CYS A 301 -53.86 -5.92 -3.33
CA CYS A 301 -55.05 -5.33 -2.72
C CYS A 301 -56.26 -5.55 -3.63
N CYS A 302 -57.44 -5.16 -3.19
CA CYS A 302 -58.63 -5.19 -4.03
C CYS A 302 -58.41 -4.35 -5.31
N PRO A 303 -58.63 -4.90 -6.52
CA PRO A 303 -58.45 -4.15 -7.77
C PRO A 303 -59.40 -2.97 -7.97
N THR A 304 -60.48 -2.84 -7.17
CA THR A 304 -61.44 -1.74 -7.31
C THR A 304 -60.77 -0.43 -6.91
N PRO A 305 -60.76 0.60 -7.77
CA PRO A 305 -60.24 1.91 -7.41
C PRO A 305 -60.91 2.46 -6.15
N GLY A 306 -60.12 2.77 -5.13
CA GLY A 306 -60.59 3.27 -3.84
C GLY A 306 -60.87 2.20 -2.78
N CYS A 307 -60.92 0.91 -3.15
CA CYS A 307 -60.98 -0.18 -2.18
C CYS A 307 -59.55 -0.49 -1.68
N GLY A 308 -59.21 -0.01 -0.49
CA GLY A 308 -57.87 -0.15 0.10
C GLY A 308 -57.62 -1.46 0.83
N ILE A 309 -58.46 -2.48 0.61
CA ILE A 309 -58.36 -3.76 1.34
C ILE A 309 -57.18 -4.56 0.78
N GLU A 310 -56.17 -4.80 1.62
CA GLU A 310 -55.06 -5.68 1.32
C GLU A 310 -55.49 -7.16 1.41
N LEU A 311 -54.93 -8.00 0.54
CA LEU A 311 -55.13 -9.44 0.63
C LEU A 311 -54.23 -10.02 1.73
N GLU A 312 -54.79 -10.94 2.51
CA GLU A 312 -54.07 -11.71 3.54
C GLU A 312 -53.55 -13.03 2.98
N GLU A 313 -52.68 -13.69 3.73
CA GLU A 313 -52.08 -14.96 3.31
C GLU A 313 -53.14 -16.03 3.02
N GLU A 314 -54.21 -16.04 3.81
CA GLU A 314 -55.38 -16.90 3.65
C GLU A 314 -56.07 -16.68 2.29
N ASP A 315 -56.16 -15.43 1.83
CA ASP A 315 -56.72 -15.10 0.51
C ASP A 315 -55.87 -15.69 -0.62
N LEU A 316 -54.54 -15.60 -0.52
CA LEU A 316 -53.62 -16.18 -1.50
C LEU A 316 -53.78 -17.71 -1.57
N LEU A 317 -53.95 -18.38 -0.42
CA LEU A 317 -54.17 -19.82 -0.34
C LEU A 317 -55.51 -20.23 -0.95
N VAL A 318 -56.59 -19.50 -0.64
CA VAL A 318 -57.93 -19.73 -1.23
C VAL A 318 -57.92 -19.53 -2.74
N LEU A 319 -57.15 -18.56 -3.24
CA LEU A 319 -56.98 -18.31 -4.66
C LEU A 319 -56.13 -19.38 -5.38
N GLY A 320 -55.55 -20.34 -4.66
CA GLY A 320 -54.69 -21.38 -5.24
C GLY A 320 -53.43 -20.80 -5.89
N VAL A 321 -52.87 -19.73 -5.31
CA VAL A 321 -51.60 -19.14 -5.75
C VAL A 321 -50.46 -20.14 -5.46
N ALA A 322 -49.45 -20.18 -6.33
CA ALA A 322 -48.30 -21.06 -6.15
C ALA A 322 -47.56 -20.78 -4.82
N THR A 323 -47.12 -21.83 -4.12
CA THR A 323 -46.46 -21.73 -2.81
C THR A 323 -45.26 -20.78 -2.82
N GLU A 324 -44.47 -20.78 -3.89
CA GLU A 324 -43.31 -19.89 -4.07
C GLU A 324 -43.71 -18.41 -4.00
N ARG A 325 -44.86 -18.05 -4.60
CA ARG A 325 -45.38 -16.68 -4.59
C ARG A 325 -45.92 -16.31 -3.20
N VAL A 326 -46.53 -17.25 -2.48
CA VAL A 326 -46.97 -17.06 -1.08
C VAL A 326 -45.77 -16.82 -0.17
N ASP A 327 -44.69 -17.58 -0.33
CA ASP A 327 -43.45 -17.40 0.44
C ASP A 327 -42.79 -16.05 0.12
N ALA A 328 -42.79 -15.62 -1.14
CA ALA A 328 -42.34 -14.29 -1.52
C ALA A 328 -43.20 -13.16 -0.89
N PHE A 329 -44.52 -13.36 -0.78
CA PHE A 329 -45.41 -12.43 -0.09
C PHE A 329 -45.11 -12.35 1.41
N ARG A 330 -44.94 -13.50 2.09
CA ARG A 330 -44.55 -13.57 3.50
C ARG A 330 -43.22 -12.86 3.74
N GLU A 331 -42.23 -13.09 2.89
CA GLU A 331 -40.93 -12.43 2.97
C GLU A 331 -41.05 -10.92 2.79
N ALA A 332 -41.80 -10.47 1.79
CA ALA A 332 -42.01 -9.05 1.54
C ALA A 332 -42.75 -8.39 2.71
N ARG A 333 -43.76 -9.04 3.31
CA ARG A 333 -44.47 -8.54 4.49
C ARG A 333 -43.57 -8.48 5.72
N LEU A 334 -42.78 -9.52 5.98
CA LEU A 334 -41.82 -9.53 7.10
C LEU A 334 -40.76 -8.43 6.91
N SER A 335 -40.25 -8.25 5.70
CA SER A 335 -39.33 -7.16 5.36
C SER A 335 -39.98 -5.80 5.64
N ASN A 336 -41.19 -5.55 5.14
CA ASN A 336 -41.91 -4.30 5.41
C ASN A 336 -42.16 -4.07 6.90
N ALA A 337 -42.51 -5.10 7.66
CA ALA A 337 -42.70 -5.00 9.11
C ALA A 337 -41.40 -4.59 9.82
N VAL A 338 -40.27 -5.20 9.44
CA VAL A 338 -38.93 -4.85 9.95
C VAL A 338 -38.55 -3.41 9.58
N ASP A 339 -38.85 -2.96 8.37
CA ASP A 339 -38.59 -1.58 7.92
C ASP A 339 -39.49 -0.56 8.61
N ALA A 340 -40.75 -0.92 8.88
CA ALA A 340 -41.70 -0.11 9.64
C ALA A 340 -41.24 0.07 11.09
N LEU A 341 -40.76 -1.00 11.74
CA LEU A 341 -40.14 -0.92 13.07
C LEU A 341 -38.94 0.03 13.08
N GLY A 342 -38.12 0.01 12.02
CA GLY A 342 -36.99 0.94 11.87
C GLY A 342 -37.41 2.40 11.64
N SER A 343 -38.51 2.63 10.92
CA SER A 343 -38.97 3.97 10.52
C SER A 343 -39.75 4.69 11.62
N CYS A 344 -40.55 3.97 12.40
CA CYS A 344 -41.31 4.54 13.52
C CYS A 344 -40.43 5.08 14.64
N ALA A 345 -39.22 4.54 14.80
CA ALA A 345 -38.26 5.04 15.77
C ALA A 345 -37.74 6.44 15.40
N GLY A 346 -37.40 6.69 14.12
CA GLY A 346 -36.75 7.94 13.69
C GLY A 346 -37.70 9.13 13.45
N GLY A 347 -39.01 8.95 13.63
CA GLY A 347 -39.99 10.01 13.42
C GLY A 347 -39.85 11.11 14.46
N THR A 348 -39.21 12.21 14.08
CA THR A 348 -39.51 13.53 14.64
C THR A 348 -41.01 13.75 14.51
N ALA A 349 -41.77 13.41 15.54
CA ALA A 349 -43.14 13.85 15.67
C ALA A 349 -43.10 15.37 15.51
N SER A 350 -43.58 15.84 14.36
CA SER A 350 -43.66 17.26 14.04
C SER A 350 -44.32 17.96 15.22
N ALA A 351 -43.56 18.88 15.80
CA ALA A 351 -43.86 19.59 17.03
C ALA A 351 -45.33 20.04 17.13
N GLY A 352 -46.08 19.37 18.00
CA GLY A 352 -47.02 20.08 18.85
C GLY A 352 -46.21 20.74 19.96
N PRO A 353 -46.23 22.07 20.12
CA PRO A 353 -45.51 22.74 21.19
C PRO A 353 -46.29 22.54 22.50
N ALA A 354 -45.96 21.49 23.25
CA ALA A 354 -46.47 21.29 24.60
C ALA A 354 -45.33 21.01 25.57
N ALA A 355 -45.20 21.92 26.52
CA ALA A 355 -44.10 22.11 27.45
C ALA A 355 -43.78 20.89 28.33
N GLY A 356 -42.48 20.67 28.55
CA GLY A 356 -41.96 20.64 29.92
C GLY A 356 -41.83 19.30 30.63
N SER A 357 -41.85 18.15 29.94
CA SER A 357 -41.54 16.87 30.60
C SER A 357 -40.14 16.39 30.23
N SER A 358 -39.19 16.63 31.12
CA SER A 358 -37.86 16.01 31.17
C SER A 358 -37.97 14.53 31.55
N SER A 359 -38.67 13.74 30.72
CA SER A 359 -38.69 12.29 30.86
C SER A 359 -37.41 11.71 30.27
N SER A 360 -36.67 11.06 31.16
CA SER A 360 -35.42 10.33 30.96
C SER A 360 -35.34 9.62 29.60
N GLY A 361 -34.23 9.85 28.91
CA GLY A 361 -33.92 9.32 27.59
C GLY A 361 -33.94 7.80 27.51
N ALA A 362 -35.12 7.23 27.32
CA ALA A 362 -35.27 5.89 26.77
C ALA A 362 -34.69 5.94 25.34
N GLY A 363 -33.51 5.34 25.19
CA GLY A 363 -32.78 5.30 23.92
C GLY A 363 -33.67 4.76 22.83
N LEU A 364 -33.86 5.57 21.79
CA LEU A 364 -34.63 5.25 20.59
C LEU A 364 -34.01 3.98 19.98
N GLU A 365 -34.77 2.89 19.78
CA GLU A 365 -34.23 1.65 19.23
C GLU A 365 -34.32 1.66 17.70
N VAL A 366 -33.29 1.19 16.99
CA VAL A 366 -33.24 1.12 15.53
C VAL A 366 -32.97 -0.31 15.09
N VAL A 367 -33.71 -0.77 14.09
CA VAL A 367 -33.47 -2.07 13.47
C VAL A 367 -32.40 -1.97 12.39
N VAL A 368 -31.35 -2.77 12.51
CA VAL A 368 -30.22 -2.82 11.58
C VAL A 368 -30.15 -4.18 10.92
N ARG A 369 -30.21 -4.21 9.59
CA ARG A 369 -30.12 -5.45 8.79
C ARG A 369 -28.68 -5.84 8.51
N CYS A 370 -28.45 -7.15 8.33
CA CYS A 370 -27.21 -7.65 7.78
C CYS A 370 -26.96 -7.07 6.38
N PRO A 371 -25.72 -6.67 6.02
CA PRO A 371 -25.42 -6.11 4.70
C PRO A 371 -25.38 -7.15 3.58
N ASN A 372 -25.40 -8.45 3.90
CA ASN A 372 -25.53 -9.50 2.89
C ASN A 372 -26.98 -9.57 2.40
N PRO A 373 -27.24 -9.35 1.10
CA PRO A 373 -28.60 -9.31 0.55
C PRO A 373 -29.34 -10.66 0.66
N GLY A 374 -28.62 -11.78 0.76
CA GLY A 374 -29.22 -13.10 0.98
C GLY A 374 -29.50 -13.42 2.45
N CYS A 375 -29.14 -12.54 3.39
CA CYS A 375 -29.31 -12.78 4.82
C CYS A 375 -30.45 -11.93 5.39
N ARG A 376 -31.40 -12.60 6.03
CA ARG A 376 -32.57 -11.96 6.66
C ARG A 376 -32.35 -11.55 8.12
N ASN A 377 -31.15 -11.76 8.66
CA ASN A 377 -30.87 -11.43 10.05
C ASN A 377 -30.88 -9.92 10.25
N ALA A 378 -31.56 -9.48 11.30
CA ALA A 378 -31.58 -8.11 11.76
C ALA A 378 -31.31 -8.05 13.27
N VAL A 379 -30.80 -6.92 13.74
CA VAL A 379 -30.53 -6.67 15.16
C VAL A 379 -31.16 -5.34 15.56
N VAL A 380 -31.72 -5.30 16.76
CA VAL A 380 -32.19 -4.06 17.39
C VAL A 380 -31.02 -3.44 18.15
N ALA A 381 -30.68 -2.20 17.85
CA ALA A 381 -29.60 -1.45 18.48
C ALA A 381 -30.11 -0.09 18.96
N ALA A 382 -29.55 0.42 20.06
CA ALA A 382 -29.86 1.78 20.49
C ALA A 382 -29.38 2.81 19.43
N ALA A 383 -30.23 3.77 19.11
CA ALA A 383 -29.95 4.84 18.16
C ALA A 383 -28.73 5.63 18.60
N GLY A 384 -27.85 5.93 17.64
CA GLY A 384 -26.61 6.66 17.90
C GLY A 384 -25.52 5.82 18.56
N GLU A 385 -25.82 4.60 19.04
CA GLU A 385 -24.80 3.75 19.63
C GLU A 385 -24.06 2.93 18.56
N ARG A 386 -22.75 3.16 18.50
CA ARG A 386 -21.85 2.39 17.64
C ARG A 386 -21.50 1.07 18.33
N ARG A 387 -21.96 -0.05 17.77
CA ARG A 387 -21.59 -1.40 18.20
C ARG A 387 -21.08 -2.23 17.04
N ARG A 388 -20.22 -3.19 17.37
CA ARG A 388 -19.78 -4.24 16.45
C ARG A 388 -20.84 -5.32 16.42
N TYR A 389 -21.41 -5.59 15.24
CA TYR A 389 -22.33 -6.70 15.06
C TYR A 389 -21.70 -7.77 14.16
N ARG A 390 -21.82 -9.04 14.57
CA ARG A 390 -21.38 -10.21 13.79
C ARG A 390 -22.62 -11.03 13.46
N CYS A 391 -22.92 -11.17 12.18
CA CYS A 391 -24.03 -11.99 11.72
C CYS A 391 -23.63 -13.47 11.66
N GLY A 392 -24.58 -14.38 11.93
CA GLY A 392 -24.35 -15.83 11.81
C GLY A 392 -24.18 -16.35 10.38
N CYS A 393 -24.51 -15.56 9.36
CA CYS A 393 -24.39 -15.96 7.95
C CYS A 393 -22.96 -15.93 7.39
N GLY A 394 -21.97 -15.56 8.21
CA GLY A 394 -20.56 -15.49 7.81
C GLY A 394 -20.12 -14.14 7.22
N THR A 395 -21.02 -13.17 7.08
CA THR A 395 -20.66 -11.80 6.68
C THR A 395 -19.73 -11.17 7.71
N GLU A 396 -18.77 -10.38 7.22
CA GLU A 396 -17.81 -9.69 8.09
C GLU A 396 -18.51 -8.81 9.14
N PRO A 397 -17.93 -8.70 10.35
CA PRO A 397 -18.48 -7.83 11.37
C PRO A 397 -18.56 -6.39 10.86
N PHE A 398 -19.68 -5.72 11.12
CA PHE A 398 -19.95 -4.36 10.63
C PHE A 398 -20.44 -3.44 11.75
N CYS A 399 -20.43 -2.15 11.46
CA CYS A 399 -20.85 -1.10 12.39
C CYS A 399 -22.37 -0.91 12.38
N THR A 400 -23.03 -1.00 13.54
CA THR A 400 -24.49 -0.79 13.63
C THR A 400 -24.93 0.62 13.25
N LEU A 401 -24.05 1.61 13.37
CA LEU A 401 -24.37 3.02 13.09
C LEU A 401 -24.22 3.37 11.60
N CYS A 402 -23.05 3.18 11.01
CA CYS A 402 -22.78 3.54 9.60
C CYS A 402 -22.95 2.39 8.61
N ARG A 403 -23.21 1.17 9.09
CA ARG A 403 -23.38 -0.06 8.30
C ARG A 403 -22.18 -0.47 7.45
N GLN A 404 -21.01 0.15 7.65
CA GLN A 404 -19.79 -0.22 6.93
C GLN A 404 -19.17 -1.50 7.51
N ALA A 405 -18.66 -2.33 6.61
CA ALA A 405 -17.84 -3.50 6.87
C ALA A 405 -16.44 -3.30 6.24
N PRO A 406 -15.35 -3.76 6.89
CA PRO A 406 -15.30 -4.33 8.24
C PRO A 406 -15.47 -3.27 9.34
N TYR A 407 -15.86 -3.71 10.55
CA TYR A 407 -16.04 -2.84 11.73
C TYR A 407 -14.76 -2.04 12.03
N HIS A 408 -14.92 -0.78 12.43
CA HIS A 408 -13.81 0.13 12.71
C HIS A 408 -13.74 0.44 14.22
N PHE A 409 -12.71 -0.10 14.88
CA PHE A 409 -12.47 0.04 16.32
C PHE A 409 -11.83 1.39 16.67
N GLN A 410 -10.88 1.83 15.85
CA GLN A 410 -9.97 2.94 16.19
C GLN A 410 -10.32 4.27 15.49
N ALA A 411 -11.50 4.36 14.85
CA ALA A 411 -11.96 5.54 14.13
C ALA A 411 -13.47 5.73 14.29
N GLU A 412 -13.94 6.98 14.40
CA GLU A 412 -15.38 7.28 14.35
C GLU A 412 -15.97 7.06 12.96
N CYS A 413 -17.29 6.88 12.87
CA CYS A 413 -17.97 6.61 11.59
C CYS A 413 -17.68 7.68 10.53
N SER A 414 -17.60 8.94 10.94
CA SER A 414 -17.31 10.11 10.09
C SER A 414 -15.86 10.13 9.58
N GLU A 415 -14.92 9.52 10.31
CA GLU A 415 -13.49 9.56 9.99
C GLU A 415 -13.05 8.45 9.04
N VAL A 416 -13.83 7.36 8.92
CA VAL A 416 -13.44 6.18 8.12
C VAL A 416 -13.19 6.53 6.66
N GLN A 417 -14.05 7.36 6.05
CA GLN A 417 -13.90 7.73 4.63
C GLN A 417 -12.68 8.64 4.38
N PRO A 418 -12.46 9.74 5.14
CA PRO A 418 -11.21 10.50 5.04
C PRO A 418 -9.95 9.68 5.32
N LEU A 419 -10.01 8.69 6.22
CA LEU A 419 -8.90 7.77 6.48
C LEU A 419 -8.65 6.84 5.29
N ARG A 420 -9.72 6.35 4.65
CA ARG A 420 -9.63 5.50 3.45
C ARG A 420 -9.00 6.26 2.28
N GLU A 421 -9.41 7.51 2.06
CA GLU A 421 -8.83 8.37 1.01
C GLU A 421 -7.34 8.62 1.24
N ARG A 422 -6.94 9.01 2.46
CA ARG A 422 -5.52 9.20 2.82
C ARG A 422 -4.70 7.92 2.69
N TRP A 423 -5.29 6.78 3.03
CA TRP A 423 -4.63 5.48 2.89
C TRP A 423 -4.42 5.10 1.42
N LEU A 424 -5.41 5.35 0.56
CA LEU A 424 -5.29 5.15 -0.88
C LEU A 424 -4.26 6.09 -1.51
N GLU A 425 -4.24 7.36 -1.12
CA GLU A 425 -3.22 8.33 -1.52
C GLU A 425 -1.81 7.86 -1.13
N TRP A 426 -1.65 7.34 0.09
CA TRP A 426 -0.39 6.76 0.54
C TRP A 426 0.06 5.58 -0.34
N ILE A 427 -0.82 4.61 -0.59
CA ILE A 427 -0.48 3.42 -1.39
C ILE A 427 -0.20 3.76 -2.85
N SER A 428 -0.93 4.73 -3.42
CA SER A 428 -0.85 5.06 -4.86
C SER A 428 0.35 5.92 -5.25
N GLY A 429 0.99 6.60 -4.31
CA GLY A 429 2.18 7.42 -4.58
C GLY A 429 2.77 8.13 -3.36
N GLY A 430 1.97 8.39 -2.32
CA GLY A 430 2.43 9.07 -1.12
C GLY A 430 3.61 8.37 -0.41
N ARG A 431 3.69 7.02 -0.51
CA ARG A 431 4.82 6.23 -0.02
C ARG A 431 6.13 6.63 -0.71
N ASP A 432 6.16 6.66 -2.03
CA ASP A 432 7.36 6.97 -2.81
C ASP A 432 7.79 8.42 -2.61
N GLU A 433 6.83 9.34 -2.54
CA GLU A 433 7.09 10.73 -2.20
C GLU A 433 7.67 10.91 -0.81
N TYR A 434 7.15 10.19 0.20
CA TYR A 434 7.69 10.21 1.55
C TYR A 434 9.16 9.74 1.55
N HIS A 435 9.45 8.59 0.95
CA HIS A 435 10.82 8.09 0.88
C HIS A 435 11.75 8.99 0.06
N GLY A 436 11.25 9.59 -1.02
CA GLY A 436 11.96 10.61 -1.79
C GLY A 436 12.34 11.83 -0.94
N ARG A 437 11.38 12.36 -0.16
CA ARG A 437 11.62 13.46 0.78
C ARG A 437 12.58 13.09 1.91
N VAL A 438 12.49 11.88 2.46
CA VAL A 438 13.45 11.41 3.49
C VAL A 438 14.87 11.34 2.94
N ARG A 439 15.06 10.83 1.71
CA ARG A 439 16.36 10.81 1.04
C ARG A 439 16.90 12.22 0.80
N ALA A 440 16.09 13.10 0.20
CA ALA A 440 16.47 14.50 -0.04
C ALA A 440 16.83 15.24 1.26
N SER A 441 16.10 14.97 2.35
CA SER A 441 16.38 15.51 3.68
C SER A 441 17.70 15.02 4.25
N ALA A 442 18.03 13.74 4.10
CA ALA A 442 19.31 13.19 4.54
C ALA A 442 20.49 13.79 3.74
N ASP A 443 20.33 13.96 2.43
CA ASP A 443 21.33 14.61 1.57
C ASP A 443 21.53 16.08 1.96
N SER A 444 20.44 16.80 2.25
CA SER A 444 20.50 18.17 2.74
C SER A 444 21.19 18.27 4.10
N GLU A 445 20.90 17.37 5.04
CA GLU A 445 21.59 17.30 6.34
C GLU A 445 23.10 17.02 6.17
N ALA A 446 23.47 16.14 5.24
CA ALA A 446 24.86 15.87 4.90
C ALA A 446 25.56 17.09 4.28
N GLN A 447 24.88 17.81 3.38
CA GLN A 447 25.38 19.06 2.79
C GLN A 447 25.57 20.15 3.86
N VAL A 448 24.60 20.32 4.76
CA VAL A 448 24.69 21.28 5.87
C VAL A 448 25.83 20.92 6.82
N ARG A 449 26.04 19.62 7.11
CA ARG A 449 27.18 19.17 7.92
C ARG A 449 28.51 19.47 7.24
N ALA A 450 28.64 19.13 5.95
CA ALA A 450 29.84 19.42 5.18
C ALA A 450 30.12 20.93 5.10
N LEU A 451 29.08 21.76 4.97
CA LEU A 451 29.20 23.21 4.99
C LEU A 451 29.69 23.74 6.34
N ARG A 452 29.15 23.23 7.47
CA ARG A 452 29.67 23.57 8.81
C ARG A 452 31.11 23.16 9.00
N GLU A 453 31.49 21.95 8.59
CA GLU A 453 32.88 21.48 8.69
C GLU A 453 33.82 22.31 7.82
N ALA A 454 33.37 22.77 6.64
CA ALA A 454 34.14 23.67 5.80
C ALA A 454 34.29 25.05 6.43
N LEU A 455 33.23 25.60 7.02
CA LEU A 455 33.25 26.86 7.76
C LEU A 455 34.19 26.80 8.97
N SER A 456 34.08 25.76 9.80
CA SER A 456 34.97 25.54 10.94
C SER A 456 36.44 25.49 10.52
N ARG A 457 36.75 24.75 9.44
CA ARG A 457 38.12 24.70 8.88
C ARG A 457 38.58 26.05 8.33
N HIS A 458 37.67 26.86 7.80
CA HIS A 458 37.98 28.21 7.35
C HIS A 458 38.31 29.13 8.53
N GLU A 459 37.52 29.08 9.60
CA GLU A 459 37.78 29.80 10.84
C GLU A 459 39.13 29.42 11.47
N GLU A 460 39.49 28.13 11.45
CA GLU A 460 40.82 27.65 11.87
C GLU A 460 41.94 28.26 11.02
N LEU A 461 41.80 28.26 9.69
CA LEU A 461 42.77 28.88 8.78
C LEU A 461 42.87 30.41 8.98
N GLU A 462 41.75 31.08 9.23
CA GLU A 462 41.72 32.50 9.57
C GLU A 462 42.47 32.79 10.87
N ALA A 463 42.25 31.98 11.90
CA ALA A 463 42.95 32.10 13.17
C ALA A 463 44.47 31.89 12.99
N ASP A 464 44.88 30.89 12.21
CA ASP A 464 46.29 30.62 11.87
C ASP A 464 46.94 31.78 11.11
N GLU A 465 46.26 32.33 10.10
CA GLU A 465 46.78 33.44 9.31
C GLU A 465 46.88 34.73 10.14
N GLN A 466 45.90 35.00 11.00
CA GLN A 466 45.97 36.11 11.95
C GLN A 466 47.08 35.92 12.97
N TRP A 467 47.28 34.69 13.44
CA TRP A 467 48.37 34.37 14.35
C TRP A 467 49.74 34.60 13.67
N LYS A 468 49.91 34.14 12.42
CA LYS A 468 51.12 34.40 11.63
C LYS A 468 51.34 35.90 11.42
N ALA A 469 50.30 36.68 11.15
CA ALA A 469 50.43 38.13 11.00
C ALA A 469 50.94 38.83 12.26
N LYS A 470 50.58 38.30 13.45
CA LYS A 470 51.03 38.84 14.74
C LYS A 470 52.44 38.38 15.12
N HIS A 471 52.82 37.14 14.78
CA HIS A 471 54.03 36.51 15.32
C HIS A 471 55.14 36.26 14.29
N CYS A 472 54.87 36.41 13.00
CA CYS A 472 55.80 36.12 11.92
C CYS A 472 56.21 37.35 11.12
N ARG A 473 57.42 37.31 10.57
CA ARG A 473 57.94 38.29 9.61
C ARG A 473 58.46 37.59 8.35
N LEU A 474 58.58 38.32 7.26
CA LEU A 474 59.03 37.80 5.97
C LEU A 474 60.55 37.92 5.84
N CYS A 475 61.21 36.86 5.38
CA CYS A 475 62.61 36.95 4.98
C CYS A 475 62.76 37.98 3.84
N PRO A 476 63.70 38.94 3.92
CA PRO A 476 63.84 39.98 2.91
C PRO A 476 64.29 39.43 1.53
N GLN A 477 64.96 38.28 1.49
CA GLN A 477 65.44 37.67 0.24
C GLN A 477 64.38 36.76 -0.40
N CYS A 478 63.88 35.74 0.31
CA CYS A 478 62.96 34.76 -0.27
C CYS A 478 61.48 34.96 0.08
N ARG A 479 61.15 35.96 0.91
CA ARG A 479 59.79 36.27 1.39
C ARG A 479 59.07 35.12 2.10
N ARG A 480 59.81 34.14 2.62
CA ARG A 480 59.23 33.07 3.45
C ARG A 480 58.87 33.63 4.83
N PRO A 481 57.69 33.30 5.40
CA PRO A 481 57.37 33.64 6.78
C PRO A 481 58.30 32.90 7.75
N VAL A 482 58.88 33.63 8.69
CA VAL A 482 59.75 33.16 9.76
C VAL A 482 59.13 33.57 11.10
N GLN A 483 59.11 32.66 12.07
CA GLN A 483 58.67 32.93 13.44
C GLN A 483 59.90 33.19 14.32
N LYS A 484 59.80 34.14 15.26
CA LYS A 484 60.83 34.36 16.29
C LYS A 484 60.57 33.40 17.45
N LEU A 485 61.50 32.46 17.68
CA LEU A 485 61.40 31.47 18.78
C LEU A 485 62.04 31.99 20.08
N GLU A 486 63.09 32.80 19.99
CA GLU A 486 63.86 33.28 21.16
C GLU A 486 64.31 34.75 21.02
N GLY A 487 64.80 35.35 22.12
CA GLY A 487 64.93 36.80 22.30
C GLY A 487 65.90 37.56 21.38
N CYS A 488 66.74 36.89 20.59
CA CYS A 488 67.70 37.55 19.69
C CYS A 488 67.02 38.09 18.43
N ASP A 489 67.42 39.27 17.97
CA ASP A 489 66.93 39.84 16.70
C ASP A 489 67.70 39.34 15.47
N SER A 490 68.85 38.68 15.64
CA SER A 490 69.61 38.10 14.53
C SER A 490 69.04 36.73 14.15
N MET A 491 68.40 36.65 12.99
CA MET A 491 67.72 35.44 12.49
C MET A 491 68.38 34.92 11.22
N VAL A 492 68.34 33.61 10.99
CA VAL A 492 68.77 32.97 9.73
C VAL A 492 67.58 32.26 9.11
N CYS A 493 67.26 32.57 7.85
CA CYS A 493 66.10 31.97 7.18
C CYS A 493 66.33 30.45 6.95
N GLY A 494 65.62 29.61 7.69
CA GLY A 494 65.69 28.15 7.59
C GLY A 494 66.52 27.46 8.66
N SER A 495 67.13 28.21 9.59
CA SER A 495 67.94 27.62 10.67
C SER A 495 67.73 28.38 11.98
N ASP A 496 67.58 27.65 13.07
CA ASP A 496 67.57 28.24 14.41
C ASP A 496 68.96 28.78 14.77
N ALA A 497 69.02 29.90 15.48
CA ALA A 497 70.27 30.55 15.86
C ALA A 497 71.20 29.66 16.72
N HIS A 498 70.65 28.60 17.33
CA HIS A 498 71.37 27.64 18.16
C HIS A 498 71.61 26.27 17.50
N GLY A 499 71.21 26.09 16.23
CA GLY A 499 71.35 24.83 15.49
C GLY A 499 70.39 23.73 15.97
N GLY A 500 70.07 22.77 15.09
CA GLY A 500 69.25 21.58 15.42
C GLY A 500 67.86 21.53 14.79
N ASN A 501 67.44 22.57 14.06
CA ASN A 501 66.18 22.61 13.32
C ASN A 501 66.43 23.21 11.93
N ASP A 502 66.82 22.35 10.98
CA ASP A 502 67.00 22.75 9.59
C ASP A 502 65.66 22.68 8.86
N GLN A 503 65.06 23.85 8.68
CA GLN A 503 63.88 24.02 7.85
C GLN A 503 64.28 24.49 6.46
N PRO A 504 63.47 24.20 5.41
CA PRO A 504 63.76 24.72 4.09
C PRO A 504 63.77 26.26 4.12
N GLY A 505 64.91 26.87 3.87
CA GLY A 505 65.09 28.32 3.84
C GLY A 505 66.23 28.71 2.91
N CYS A 506 66.42 30.00 2.68
CA CYS A 506 67.48 30.48 1.78
C CYS A 506 68.83 30.69 2.50
N GLY A 507 68.90 30.48 3.82
CA GLY A 507 70.08 30.72 4.63
C GLY A 507 70.44 32.19 4.84
N HIS A 508 69.63 33.13 4.33
CA HIS A 508 69.89 34.55 4.48
C HIS A 508 69.79 34.97 5.96
N ALA A 509 70.85 35.62 6.46
CA ALA A 509 70.86 36.22 7.79
C ALA A 509 70.26 37.63 7.74
N PHE A 510 69.35 37.95 8.67
CA PHE A 510 68.66 39.24 8.70
C PHE A 510 68.28 39.64 10.13
N SER A 511 68.04 40.94 10.35
CA SER A 511 67.49 41.46 11.61
C SER A 511 65.97 41.37 11.64
N TRP A 512 65.41 40.77 12.68
CA TRP A 512 63.99 40.58 12.89
C TRP A 512 63.23 41.90 12.88
N THR A 513 63.71 42.91 13.60
CA THR A 513 63.04 44.22 13.72
C THR A 513 62.93 44.95 12.37
N ALA A 514 63.93 44.78 11.51
CA ALA A 514 63.98 45.38 10.17
C ALA A 514 63.21 44.57 9.10
N ALA A 515 62.86 43.31 9.36
CA ALA A 515 62.16 42.46 8.39
C ALA A 515 60.69 42.89 8.18
N PRO A 516 60.16 42.82 6.95
CA PRO A 516 58.74 43.14 6.69
C PRO A 516 57.80 42.23 7.49
N ALA A 517 56.76 42.80 8.09
CA ALA A 517 55.74 42.01 8.80
C ALA A 517 54.96 41.09 7.83
N TYR A 518 54.59 39.90 8.29
CA TYR A 518 53.68 39.03 7.53
C TYR A 518 52.29 39.68 7.45
N ARG A 519 51.67 39.65 6.26
CA ARG A 519 50.28 40.11 6.06
C ARG A 519 49.42 38.92 5.70
N ALA A 520 48.43 38.63 6.53
CA ALA A 520 47.44 37.58 6.29
C ALA A 520 46.77 37.76 4.93
N ARG A 521 46.59 36.65 4.21
CA ARG A 521 45.90 36.61 2.91
C ARG A 521 44.72 35.65 3.01
N VAL A 522 43.68 36.06 3.73
CA VAL A 522 42.40 35.35 3.72
C VAL A 522 41.42 36.17 2.90
N GLU A 523 40.99 35.62 1.78
CA GLU A 523 39.86 36.15 1.01
C GLU A 523 38.60 35.46 1.50
N SER A 524 37.72 36.22 2.17
CA SER A 524 36.41 35.70 2.57
C SER A 524 35.45 35.78 1.39
N ARG A 525 34.74 34.68 1.11
CA ARG A 525 33.68 34.62 0.10
C ARG A 525 32.36 34.35 0.80
N GLU A 526 31.34 35.14 0.49
CA GLU A 526 29.99 34.92 1.01
C GLU A 526 29.41 33.59 0.51
N LEU A 527 28.92 32.77 1.44
CA LEU A 527 28.30 31.49 1.13
C LEU A 527 26.78 31.64 0.91
N PRO A 528 26.19 30.85 0.00
CA PRO A 528 24.74 30.83 -0.21
C PRO A 528 23.99 30.46 1.08
N ARG A 529 22.89 31.17 1.37
CA ARG A 529 21.98 30.82 2.47
C ARG A 529 21.04 29.70 2.02
N VAL A 530 21.01 28.59 2.76
CA VAL A 530 20.07 27.47 2.54
C VAL A 530 18.98 27.55 3.62
N SER A 531 17.71 27.71 3.22
CA SER A 531 16.56 27.72 4.14
C SER A 531 16.12 26.29 4.49
N GLY A 532 16.20 25.91 5.76
CA GLY A 532 15.94 24.53 6.23
C GLY A 532 14.47 24.15 6.47
N GLU A 533 13.51 25.01 6.12
CA GLU A 533 12.07 24.73 6.36
C GLU A 533 11.45 23.86 5.26
N GLU A 534 11.87 24.00 4.00
CA GLU A 534 11.32 23.22 2.89
C GLU A 534 11.72 21.73 2.94
N THR A 535 12.77 21.38 3.68
CA THR A 535 13.32 20.02 3.73
C THR A 535 12.82 19.15 4.88
N ARG A 536 11.91 19.65 5.74
CA ARG A 536 11.38 18.84 6.85
C ARG A 536 10.30 17.88 6.35
N CYS A 537 10.70 16.64 6.13
CA CYS A 537 9.74 15.56 5.87
C CYS A 537 8.90 15.31 7.13
N ARG A 538 7.58 15.55 7.07
CA ARG A 538 6.65 15.31 8.19
C ARG A 538 6.81 13.87 8.70
N GLY A 539 6.91 13.68 10.01
CA GLY A 539 7.11 12.37 10.63
C GLY A 539 8.52 11.79 10.57
N LYS A 540 9.50 12.45 9.93
CA LYS A 540 10.91 12.02 10.03
C LYS A 540 11.39 12.25 11.47
N GLY A 541 11.66 11.16 12.17
CA GLY A 541 12.09 11.19 13.59
C GLY A 541 10.96 11.24 14.61
N ALA A 542 9.69 11.15 14.19
CA ALA A 542 8.58 10.91 15.11
C ALA A 542 8.82 9.60 15.87
N PHE A 543 8.55 9.58 17.16
CA PHE A 543 8.74 8.40 18.00
C PHE A 543 7.48 8.13 18.81
N HIS A 544 6.79 7.06 18.45
CA HIS A 544 5.59 6.62 19.15
C HIS A 544 5.99 5.67 20.27
N ALA A 545 6.31 6.24 21.42
CA ALA A 545 6.53 5.47 22.65
C ALA A 545 5.29 4.60 22.96
N PHE A 546 5.51 3.39 23.48
CA PHE A 546 4.46 2.43 23.85
C PHE A 546 3.59 1.91 22.69
N ALA A 547 4.02 2.14 21.44
CA ALA A 547 3.42 1.51 20.27
C ALA A 547 4.29 0.37 19.79
N ASP A 548 3.73 -0.83 19.73
CA ASP A 548 4.44 -2.00 19.21
C ASP A 548 4.04 -2.25 17.75
N CYS A 549 5.04 -2.63 16.95
CA CYS A 549 4.80 -3.10 15.60
C CYS A 549 4.31 -4.56 15.69
N GLY A 550 3.14 -4.85 15.13
CA GLY A 550 2.57 -6.20 15.11
C GLY A 550 3.24 -7.16 14.13
N LEU A 551 4.25 -6.71 13.38
CA LEU A 551 4.95 -7.52 12.38
C LEU A 551 6.45 -7.72 12.63
N CYS A 552 7.13 -6.81 13.34
CA CYS A 552 8.52 -7.03 13.72
C CYS A 552 8.64 -7.40 15.20
N GLU A 553 9.63 -8.23 15.52
CA GLU A 553 9.90 -8.71 16.87
C GLU A 553 10.50 -7.64 17.80
N ASP A 554 10.73 -6.41 17.31
CA ASP A 554 11.27 -5.28 18.09
C ASP A 554 10.23 -4.69 19.09
N GLY A 555 9.20 -5.45 19.44
CA GLY A 555 8.15 -5.08 20.39
C GLY A 555 8.77 -4.63 21.72
N GLY A 556 8.39 -3.43 22.18
CA GLY A 556 8.90 -2.79 23.39
C GLY A 556 9.79 -1.57 23.14
N HIS A 557 10.24 -1.33 21.91
CA HIS A 557 11.08 -0.17 21.59
C HIS A 557 10.34 1.03 21.00
N GLY A 558 9.02 0.95 20.84
CA GLY A 558 8.25 1.99 20.16
C GLY A 558 8.40 1.95 18.64
N ILE A 559 7.64 2.79 17.94
CA ILE A 559 7.73 2.93 16.47
C ILE A 559 8.45 4.23 16.13
N LEU A 560 9.54 4.12 15.37
CA LEU A 560 10.26 5.26 14.78
C LEU A 560 9.74 5.59 13.38
N GLY A 561 9.47 6.86 13.13
CA GLY A 561 8.87 7.35 11.89
C GLY A 561 7.33 7.22 11.90
N PRO A 562 6.70 7.29 10.72
CA PRO A 562 5.26 7.14 10.59
C PRO A 562 4.78 5.80 11.16
N ARG A 563 3.75 5.87 12.01
CA ARG A 563 3.03 4.70 12.52
C ARG A 563 1.75 4.48 11.72
N PHE A 564 1.56 3.24 11.26
CA PHE A 564 0.37 2.83 10.52
C PHE A 564 -0.52 2.03 11.46
N ARG A 565 -1.61 2.63 11.96
CA ARG A 565 -2.58 1.99 12.84
C ARG A 565 -3.78 1.50 12.05
N CYS A 566 -4.05 0.20 12.06
CA CYS A 566 -5.24 -0.34 11.39
C CYS A 566 -6.50 0.12 12.12
N VAL A 567 -7.47 0.66 11.37
CA VAL A 567 -8.71 1.16 11.98
C VAL A 567 -9.70 0.03 12.29
N HIS A 568 -9.52 -1.13 11.65
CA HIS A 568 -10.43 -2.29 11.74
C HIS A 568 -9.95 -3.39 12.70
N CYS A 569 -8.78 -3.23 13.31
CA CYS A 569 -8.28 -4.12 14.35
C CYS A 569 -8.23 -3.41 15.69
N GLU A 570 -8.48 -4.16 16.77
CA GLU A 570 -8.48 -3.61 18.14
C GLU A 570 -7.13 -3.03 18.53
N ASN A 571 -6.03 -3.74 18.24
CA ASN A 571 -4.68 -3.28 18.55
C ASN A 571 -3.67 -3.78 17.51
N PHE A 572 -3.74 -3.24 16.30
CA PHE A 572 -2.77 -3.55 15.25
C PHE A 572 -2.13 -2.26 14.73
N SER A 573 -0.82 -2.17 14.85
CA SER A 573 -0.02 -1.07 14.33
C SER A 573 1.24 -1.65 13.67
N VAL A 574 1.75 -1.00 12.64
CA VAL A 574 3.03 -1.37 12.04
C VAL A 574 3.91 -0.14 11.85
N CYS A 575 5.23 -0.36 11.89
CA CYS A 575 6.22 0.67 11.60
C CYS A 575 6.38 0.85 10.09
N LEU A 576 7.02 1.95 9.69
CA LEU A 576 7.34 2.24 8.29
C LEU A 576 8.11 1.11 7.59
N ALA A 577 9.00 0.41 8.28
CA ALA A 577 9.77 -0.70 7.68
C ALA A 577 8.90 -1.93 7.37
N CYS A 578 7.85 -2.16 8.15
CA CYS A 578 6.94 -3.29 7.99
C CYS A 578 5.70 -2.96 7.15
N GLU A 579 5.43 -1.68 6.89
CA GLU A 579 4.30 -1.23 6.07
C GLU A 579 4.20 -1.94 4.71
N PRO A 580 5.29 -2.17 3.95
CA PRO A 580 5.20 -2.89 2.67
C PRO A 580 4.73 -4.35 2.79
N LEU A 581 4.84 -4.95 3.98
CA LEU A 581 4.40 -6.32 4.24
C LEU A 581 2.88 -6.41 4.49
N LEU A 582 2.20 -5.29 4.75
CA LEU A 582 0.76 -5.26 5.02
C LEU A 582 -0.06 -5.87 3.88
N ALA A 583 0.35 -5.65 2.62
CA ALA A 583 -0.36 -6.19 1.46
C ALA A 583 -0.36 -7.73 1.39
N VAL A 584 0.51 -8.39 2.16
CA VAL A 584 0.66 -9.85 2.16
C VAL A 584 0.20 -10.45 3.49
N LEU A 585 0.51 -9.79 4.61
CA LEU A 585 0.30 -10.33 5.96
C LEU A 585 -0.93 -9.76 6.65
N HIS A 586 -1.64 -8.83 6.02
CA HIS A 586 -2.85 -8.22 6.56
C HIS A 586 -3.94 -8.16 5.50
N ASP A 587 -5.20 -8.06 5.95
CA ASP A 587 -6.33 -7.98 5.04
C ASP A 587 -6.21 -6.73 4.14
N PRO A 588 -6.23 -6.88 2.80
CA PRO A 588 -6.10 -5.75 1.87
C PRO A 588 -7.30 -4.78 1.93
N GLY A 589 -8.44 -5.21 2.46
CA GLY A 589 -9.63 -4.38 2.68
C GLY A 589 -9.51 -3.44 3.88
N HIS A 590 -8.49 -3.63 4.74
CA HIS A 590 -8.30 -2.81 5.92
C HIS A 590 -7.66 -1.45 5.61
N VAL A 591 -8.20 -0.40 6.23
CA VAL A 591 -7.70 0.97 6.18
C VAL A 591 -6.75 1.25 7.34
N PHE A 592 -5.68 2.00 7.07
CA PHE A 592 -4.71 2.42 8.07
C PHE A 592 -4.73 3.94 8.28
N GLN A 593 -4.74 4.35 9.55
CA GLN A 593 -4.43 5.71 9.95
C GLN A 593 -2.92 5.90 10.02
N ILE A 594 -2.43 6.91 9.31
CA ILE A 594 -1.01 7.28 9.30
C ILE A 594 -0.80 8.37 10.36
N LEU A 595 -0.06 8.04 11.41
CA LEU A 595 0.31 8.95 12.48
C LEU A 595 1.76 9.39 12.26
N THR A 596 1.99 10.70 12.21
CA THR A 596 3.32 11.29 11.93
C THR A 596 3.82 12.21 13.05
N GLU A 597 3.10 12.29 14.16
CA GLU A 597 3.37 13.19 15.28
C GLU A 597 3.76 12.45 16.55
#